data_AF-A0AAV3UFT0-F1
#
_entry.id   AF-A0AAV3UFT0-F1
#
_cell.length_a   1.000
_cell.length_b   1.000
_cell.length_c   1.000
_cell.angle_alpha   90.00
_cell.angle_beta   90.00
_cell.angle_gamma   90.00
#
_symmetry.space_group_name_H-M   'P 1'
#
loop_
_entity.id
_entity.type
_entity.pdbx_description
1 polymer ?
#
loop_
_entity_poly.entity_id
_entity_poly.type
_entity_poly.pdbx_seq_one_letter_code
_entity_poly.pdbx_strand_id
1 'polypeptide(L)'
;MTNYSVHEPPFDGTTDDDWSAPQEHDFDTDDLSEIADHFVLSASGFDSPERYNDLKLPVVSPAGELNENALQTAYSGGHSVESIEGIDEETKSKAKDVLESLASEFGGLDLSD
;
A
#
# COMPACT_ATOMS: atom_id res chain seq x y z
N MET A 1 17.03 12.26 5.17
CA MET A 1 16.64 10.97 4.56
C MET A 1 15.40 10.53 5.31
N THR A 2 14.29 10.40 4.59
CA THR A 2 13.05 9.87 5.14
C THR A 2 13.23 8.36 5.23
N ASN A 3 13.10 7.79 6.42
CA ASN A 3 13.34 6.37 6.62
C ASN A 3 12.03 5.62 6.39
N TYR A 4 11.75 5.33 5.12
CA TYR A 4 10.56 4.59 4.75
C TYR A 4 10.58 3.17 5.32
N SER A 5 9.46 2.76 5.92
CA SER A 5 9.21 1.40 6.40
C SER A 5 8.25 0.70 5.45
N VAL A 6 8.48 -0.60 5.25
CA VAL A 6 7.62 -1.49 4.45
C VAL A 6 7.01 -2.52 5.39
N HIS A 7 5.72 -2.80 5.23
CA HIS A 7 5.08 -3.96 5.87
C HIS A 7 4.08 -4.63 4.93
N GLU A 8 3.67 -5.83 5.28
CA GLU A 8 2.57 -6.52 4.62
C GLU A 8 1.26 -6.18 5.36
N PRO A 9 0.33 -5.45 4.71
CA PRO A 9 -0.94 -5.09 5.30
C PRO A 9 -1.85 -6.32 5.51
N PRO A 10 -2.51 -6.45 6.67
CA PRO A 10 -3.53 -7.48 6.86
C PRO A 10 -4.75 -7.20 5.97
N PHE A 11 -5.34 -8.26 5.43
CA PHE A 11 -6.58 -8.21 4.66
C PHE A 11 -7.50 -9.39 5.03
N ASP A 12 -8.81 -9.16 4.97
CA ASP A 12 -9.84 -10.16 5.29
C ASP A 12 -10.44 -10.80 4.02
N GLY A 13 -10.10 -10.29 2.84
CA GLY A 13 -10.58 -10.79 1.56
C GLY A 13 -9.84 -10.18 0.38
N THR A 14 -10.24 -10.59 -0.83
CA THR A 14 -9.70 -10.07 -2.10
C THR A 14 -10.84 -9.54 -2.96
N THR A 15 -10.58 -8.47 -3.72
CA THR A 15 -11.55 -7.83 -4.59
C THR A 15 -10.91 -7.34 -5.90
N ASP A 16 -11.65 -7.43 -6.99
CA ASP A 16 -11.29 -6.93 -8.32
C ASP A 16 -12.02 -5.62 -8.69
N ASP A 17 -12.68 -4.97 -7.72
CA ASP A 17 -13.45 -3.74 -7.95
C ASP A 17 -12.58 -2.55 -8.39
N ASP A 18 -13.21 -1.51 -8.95
CA ASP A 18 -12.52 -0.32 -9.45
C ASP A 18 -11.75 0.36 -8.31
N TRP A 19 -10.47 0.62 -8.53
CA TRP A 19 -9.61 1.16 -7.49
C TRP A 19 -9.47 2.66 -7.59
N SER A 20 -9.86 3.33 -6.50
CA SER A 20 -9.50 4.71 -6.21
C SER A 20 -8.77 4.75 -4.89
N ALA A 21 -7.62 5.42 -4.84
CA ALA A 21 -6.86 5.56 -3.61
C ALA A 21 -7.76 6.20 -2.52
N PRO A 22 -7.92 5.55 -1.35
CA PRO A 22 -8.74 6.09 -0.28
C PRO A 22 -8.16 7.42 0.23
N GLN A 23 -8.98 8.20 0.90
CA GLN A 23 -8.59 9.38 1.66
C GLN A 23 -8.82 9.12 3.15
N GLU A 24 -8.23 9.94 4.02
CA GLU A 24 -8.39 9.82 5.48
C GLU A 24 -9.87 9.72 5.91
N HIS A 25 -10.76 10.47 5.25
CA HIS A 25 -12.20 10.47 5.54
C HIS A 25 -12.97 9.26 4.98
N ASP A 26 -12.34 8.40 4.16
CA ASP A 26 -12.95 7.16 3.69
C ASP A 26 -12.86 6.04 4.76
N PHE A 27 -12.05 6.23 5.80
CA PHE A 27 -11.93 5.29 6.91
C PHE A 27 -12.90 5.64 8.05
N ASP A 28 -13.49 4.62 8.66
CA ASP A 28 -14.37 4.74 9.84
C ASP A 28 -13.58 4.95 11.15
N THR A 29 -12.30 5.31 11.07
CA THR A 29 -11.38 5.50 12.20
C THR A 29 -10.53 6.75 12.01
N ASP A 30 -10.26 7.45 13.12
CA ASP A 30 -9.30 8.57 13.16
C ASP A 30 -7.88 8.09 13.57
N ASP A 31 -7.73 6.80 13.92
CA ASP A 31 -6.46 6.22 14.32
C ASP A 31 -5.59 5.94 13.09
N LEU A 32 -4.63 6.82 12.82
CA LEU A 32 -3.72 6.69 11.68
C LEU A 32 -2.97 5.36 11.67
N SER A 33 -2.69 4.75 12.83
CA SER A 33 -2.07 3.43 12.91
C SER A 33 -2.96 2.33 12.33
N GLU A 34 -4.26 2.39 12.59
CA GLU A 34 -5.22 1.45 11.99
C GLU A 34 -5.34 1.71 10.48
N ILE A 35 -5.36 2.98 10.06
CA ILE A 35 -5.31 3.32 8.64
C ILE A 35 -4.03 2.80 7.99
N ALA A 36 -2.89 2.84 8.71
CA ALA A 36 -1.60 2.41 8.20
C ALA A 36 -1.57 0.91 7.85
N ASP A 37 -2.36 0.07 8.54
CA ASP A 37 -2.54 -1.35 8.20
C ASP A 37 -3.12 -1.57 6.79
N HIS A 38 -3.64 -0.55 6.10
CA HIS A 38 -4.12 -0.66 4.71
C HIS A 38 -3.05 -0.34 3.65
N PHE A 39 -1.86 0.10 4.08
CA PHE A 39 -0.80 0.64 3.22
C PHE A 39 0.45 -0.22 3.29
N VAL A 40 1.19 -0.34 2.18
CA VAL A 40 2.44 -1.14 2.17
C VAL A 40 3.64 -0.33 2.67
N LEU A 41 3.61 1.00 2.54
CA LEU A 41 4.76 1.85 2.80
C LEU A 41 4.39 3.06 3.68
N SER A 42 5.25 3.39 4.64
CA SER A 42 5.11 4.60 5.46
C SER A 42 6.43 5.37 5.56
N ALA A 43 6.37 6.68 5.39
CA ALA A 43 7.51 7.60 5.54
C ALA A 43 7.91 7.84 7.01
N SER A 44 6.95 7.73 7.94
CA SER A 44 7.13 8.05 9.37
C SER A 44 7.02 6.84 10.29
N GLY A 45 6.63 5.68 9.74
CA GLY A 45 6.37 4.43 10.47
C GLY A 45 4.87 4.10 10.56
N PHE A 46 4.56 2.87 10.96
CA PHE A 46 3.19 2.34 11.04
C PHE A 46 2.59 2.45 12.45
N ASP A 47 3.41 2.32 13.51
CA ASP A 47 2.94 2.42 14.90
C ASP A 47 2.48 3.83 15.30
N SER A 48 3.01 4.86 14.65
CA SER A 48 2.68 6.27 14.97
C SER A 48 2.92 7.15 13.75
N PRO A 49 2.08 7.04 12.71
CA PRO A 49 2.21 7.88 11.52
C PRO A 49 1.99 9.34 11.93
N GLU A 50 2.85 10.25 11.46
CA GLU A 50 2.69 11.67 11.77
C GLU A 50 1.52 12.28 10.98
N ARG A 51 1.33 11.85 9.73
CA ARG A 51 0.24 12.28 8.85
C ARG A 51 -0.21 11.17 7.91
N TYR A 52 -1.47 11.23 7.47
CA TYR A 52 -1.99 10.39 6.39
C TYR A 52 -1.12 10.44 5.11
N ASN A 53 -0.60 11.62 4.77
CA ASN A 53 0.27 11.80 3.61
C ASN A 53 1.62 11.07 3.70
N ASP A 54 2.03 10.60 4.89
CA ASP A 54 3.23 9.77 5.06
C ASP A 54 2.98 8.32 4.63
N LEU A 55 1.72 7.87 4.65
CA LEU A 55 1.29 6.57 4.18
C LEU A 55 1.25 6.56 2.64
N LYS A 56 1.79 5.51 2.05
CA LYS A 56 1.95 5.35 0.60
C LYS A 56 1.61 3.92 0.21
N LEU A 57 1.15 3.76 -1.04
CA LEU A 57 0.75 2.47 -1.61
C LEU A 57 -0.42 1.85 -0.82
N PRO A 58 -1.61 2.49 -0.82
CA PRO A 58 -2.80 1.83 -0.33
C PRO A 58 -3.13 0.66 -1.27
N VAL A 59 -3.25 -0.54 -0.70
CA VAL A 59 -3.57 -1.76 -1.45
C VAL A 59 -4.79 -2.48 -0.89
N VAL A 60 -5.12 -2.20 0.37
CA VAL A 60 -6.32 -2.70 1.03
C VAL A 60 -7.35 -1.58 1.06
N SER A 61 -8.59 -1.91 0.73
CA SER A 61 -9.72 -0.98 0.83
C SER A 61 -10.02 -0.65 2.30
N PRO A 62 -10.73 0.45 2.60
CA PRO A 62 -11.23 0.73 3.95
C PRO A 62 -12.13 -0.39 4.52
N ALA A 63 -12.68 -1.24 3.64
CA ALA A 63 -13.45 -2.43 4.02
C ALA A 63 -12.58 -3.62 4.44
N GLY A 64 -11.25 -3.53 4.33
CA GLY A 64 -10.31 -4.60 4.67
C GLY A 64 -10.06 -5.61 3.54
N GLU A 65 -10.46 -5.29 2.31
CA GLU A 65 -10.28 -6.18 1.16
C GLU A 65 -9.07 -5.74 0.33
N LEU A 66 -8.16 -6.67 0.08
CA LEU A 66 -7.03 -6.46 -0.83
C LEU A 66 -7.58 -6.25 -2.25
N ASN A 67 -7.17 -5.18 -2.93
CA ASN A 67 -7.68 -4.86 -4.26
C ASN A 67 -6.61 -5.10 -5.34
N GLU A 68 -6.98 -5.85 -6.38
CA GLU A 68 -6.10 -6.19 -7.51
C GLU A 68 -5.61 -4.95 -8.27
N ASN A 69 -6.52 -4.04 -8.62
CA ASN A 69 -6.20 -2.78 -9.33
C ASN A 69 -5.31 -1.87 -8.46
N ALA A 70 -5.45 -1.93 -7.14
CA ALA A 70 -4.59 -1.22 -6.19
C ALA A 70 -3.14 -1.70 -6.26
N LEU A 71 -2.94 -3.02 -6.28
CA LEU A 71 -1.62 -3.63 -6.39
C LEU A 71 -0.93 -3.25 -7.71
N GLN A 72 -1.65 -3.31 -8.84
CA GLN A 72 -1.12 -2.87 -10.13
C GLN A 72 -0.72 -1.39 -10.10
N THR A 73 -1.57 -0.53 -9.53
CA THR A 73 -1.29 0.91 -9.41
C THR A 73 -0.09 1.19 -8.52
N ALA A 74 0.06 0.44 -7.42
CA ALA A 74 1.17 0.54 -6.49
C ALA A 74 2.50 0.00 -7.06
N TYR A 75 2.43 -0.94 -8.01
CA TYR A 75 3.62 -1.52 -8.64
C TYR A 75 4.12 -0.70 -9.84
N SER A 76 3.23 -0.42 -10.81
CA SER A 76 3.58 0.16 -12.13
C SER A 76 2.82 1.46 -12.47
N GLY A 77 1.81 1.83 -11.67
CA GLY A 77 0.98 3.02 -11.93
C GLY A 77 1.64 4.37 -11.63
N GLY A 78 0.88 5.44 -11.81
CA GLY A 78 1.32 6.82 -11.53
C GLY A 78 1.59 7.13 -10.05
N HIS A 79 1.16 6.25 -9.14
CA HIS A 79 1.42 6.30 -7.70
C HIS A 79 2.25 5.10 -7.23
N SER A 80 3.04 4.51 -8.14
CA SER A 80 3.87 3.36 -7.85
C SER A 80 5.00 3.65 -6.86
N VAL A 81 5.55 2.59 -6.29
CA VAL A 81 6.76 2.64 -5.44
C VAL A 81 7.94 3.32 -6.14
N GLU A 82 8.02 3.23 -7.46
CA GLU A 82 9.08 3.87 -8.25
C GLU A 82 8.93 5.38 -8.33
N SER A 83 7.69 5.86 -8.29
CA SER A 83 7.33 7.28 -8.34
C SER A 83 7.52 8.01 -7.00
N ILE A 84 7.81 7.26 -5.93
CA ILE A 84 8.02 7.83 -4.59
C ILE A 84 9.40 8.50 -4.55
N GLU A 85 9.40 9.80 -4.27
CA GLU A 85 10.62 10.59 -4.17
C GLU A 85 11.36 10.31 -2.84
N GLY A 86 12.67 10.08 -2.93
CA GLY A 86 13.55 9.96 -1.77
C GLY A 86 13.50 8.61 -1.04
N ILE A 87 12.84 7.59 -1.59
CA ILE A 87 12.91 6.22 -1.10
C ILE A 87 14.16 5.51 -1.67
N ASP A 88 14.86 4.78 -0.81
CA ASP A 88 16.08 4.02 -1.16
C ASP A 88 15.75 2.75 -1.98
N GLU A 89 16.69 2.30 -2.80
CA GLU A 89 16.51 1.13 -3.68
C GLU A 89 16.19 -0.16 -2.92
N GLU A 90 16.77 -0.33 -1.73
CA GLU A 90 16.48 -1.48 -0.86
C GLU A 90 15.01 -1.48 -0.43
N THR A 91 14.48 -0.33 0.00
CA THR A 91 13.09 -0.20 0.42
C THR A 91 12.14 -0.35 -0.76
N LYS A 92 12.49 0.20 -1.94
CA LYS A 92 11.73 -0.04 -3.17
C LYS A 92 11.61 -1.53 -3.47
N SER A 93 12.73 -2.24 -3.43
CA SER A 93 12.78 -3.69 -3.69
C SER A 93 11.90 -4.45 -2.71
N LYS A 94 11.99 -4.15 -1.40
CA LYS A 94 11.14 -4.76 -0.36
C LYS A 94 9.65 -4.49 -0.60
N ALA A 95 9.29 -3.26 -0.94
CA ALA A 95 7.89 -2.92 -1.23
C ALA A 95 7.38 -3.66 -2.47
N LYS A 96 8.19 -3.79 -3.54
CA LYS A 96 7.83 -4.60 -4.72
C LYS A 96 7.61 -6.06 -4.35
N ASP A 97 8.51 -6.64 -3.55
CA ASP A 97 8.42 -8.04 -3.10
C ASP A 97 7.14 -8.31 -2.29
N VAL A 98 6.73 -7.36 -1.44
CA VAL A 98 5.44 -7.42 -0.71
C VAL A 98 4.25 -7.30 -1.68
N LEU A 99 4.29 -6.35 -2.61
CA LEU A 99 3.22 -6.19 -3.61
C LEU A 99 3.05 -7.46 -4.47
N GLU A 100 4.15 -8.08 -4.90
CA GLU A 100 4.15 -9.34 -5.65
C GLU A 100 3.63 -10.51 -4.79
N SER A 101 3.99 -10.55 -3.51
CA SER A 101 3.48 -11.54 -2.56
C SER A 101 1.97 -11.43 -2.38
N LEU A 102 1.45 -10.21 -2.21
CA LEU A 102 0.01 -9.94 -2.13
C LEU A 102 -0.70 -10.27 -3.45
N ALA A 103 -0.10 -9.95 -4.59
CA ALA A 103 -0.65 -10.28 -5.91
C ALA A 103 -0.74 -11.80 -6.17
N SER A 104 0.05 -12.61 -5.47
CA SER A 104 -0.07 -14.07 -5.52
C SER A 104 -1.42 -14.57 -5.01
N GLU A 105 -2.13 -13.82 -4.15
CA GLU A 105 -3.46 -14.20 -3.64
C GLU A 105 -4.52 -14.21 -4.75
N PHE A 106 -4.31 -13.43 -5.81
CA PHE A 106 -5.16 -13.40 -7.00
C PHE A 106 -4.83 -14.51 -8.02
N GLY A 107 -4.01 -15.51 -7.62
CA GLY A 107 -3.63 -16.61 -8.50
C GLY A 107 -2.40 -16.32 -9.37
N GLY A 108 -1.50 -15.46 -8.89
CA GLY A 108 -0.29 -15.08 -9.60
C GLY A 108 -0.53 -13.95 -10.59
N LEU A 109 -1.20 -12.89 -10.13
CA LEU A 109 -1.41 -11.70 -10.93
C LEU A 109 -0.06 -11.13 -11.39
N ASP A 110 0.07 -10.93 -12.70
CA ASP A 110 1.27 -10.34 -13.28
C ASP A 110 1.20 -8.82 -13.14
N LEU A 111 2.01 -8.27 -12.24
CA LEU A 111 2.11 -6.83 -12.00
C LEU A 111 3.01 -6.10 -13.04
N SER A 112 3.60 -6.84 -13.98
CA SER A 112 4.64 -6.34 -14.89
C SER A 112 4.15 -5.96 -16.30
N ASP A 113 2.86 -6.11 -16.60
CA ASP A 113 2.27 -5.84 -17.93
C ASP A 113 2.11 -4.33 -18.25
#